data_AF-A0A6J3A042-F1
#
_entry.id   AF-A0A6J3A042-F1
#
_cell.length_a   1.000
_cell.length_b   1.000
_cell.length_c   1.000
_cell.angle_alpha   90.00
_cell.angle_beta   90.00
_cell.angle_gamma   90.00
#
_symmetry.space_group_name_H-M   'P 1'
#
loop_
_entity.id
_entity.type
_entity.pdbx_description
1 polymer ?
#
loop_
_entity_poly.entity_id
_entity_poly.type
_entity_poly.pdbx_seq_one_letter_code
_entity_poly.pdbx_strand_id
1 'polypeptide(L)'
;MNRLSMENRTEPITKDLDFLLQDPFLLYRNARSSICGIWFYDTEECQRIAELMKNLTQYEQLKAHHGAGAGTPPMTLSSREEKEVDIVRMLARAKDEYTKCKTARERQGWYGTAGANGGFEKAPSRRMPELVFKGKTKRGLQGVTADQKRQRRGKV
;
A
#
# COMPACT_ATOMS: atom_id res chain seq x y z
N MET A 1 -8.09 10.41 -3.11
CA MET A 1 -7.31 10.35 -4.36
C MET A 1 -7.64 11.57 -5.21
N ASN A 2 -6.67 12.13 -5.93
CA ASN A 2 -6.90 13.21 -6.89
C ASN A 2 -7.75 12.69 -8.08
N ARG A 3 -8.72 13.50 -8.53
CA ARG A 3 -9.58 13.18 -9.69
C ARG A 3 -9.19 13.94 -10.96
N LEU A 4 -8.28 14.92 -10.86
CA LEU A 4 -7.86 15.81 -11.95
C LEU A 4 -6.49 15.44 -12.52
N SER A 5 -5.64 14.75 -11.74
CA SER A 5 -4.33 14.28 -12.19
C SER A 5 -3.90 13.02 -11.43
N MET A 6 -2.77 12.42 -11.83
CA MET A 6 -2.16 11.28 -11.13
C MET A 6 -1.31 11.71 -9.91
N GLU A 7 -1.13 13.01 -9.68
CA GLU A 7 -0.38 13.53 -8.54
C GLU A 7 -1.27 13.53 -7.30
N ASN A 8 -0.85 12.77 -6.28
CA ASN A 8 -1.60 12.59 -5.05
C ASN A 8 -0.83 13.16 -3.87
N ARG A 9 -1.54 13.86 -2.98
CA ARG A 9 -0.98 14.29 -1.70
C ARG A 9 -1.18 13.20 -0.65
N THR A 10 -0.10 12.89 0.07
CA THR A 10 -0.05 11.94 1.17
C THR A 10 0.75 12.59 2.29
N GLU A 11 0.12 12.85 3.42
CA GLU A 11 0.78 13.35 4.62
C GLU A 11 0.75 12.23 5.68
N PRO A 12 1.89 11.90 6.33
CA PRO A 12 1.91 10.92 7.40
C PRO A 12 1.20 11.47 8.64
N ILE A 13 0.49 10.61 9.38
CA ILE A 13 -0.06 10.99 10.69
C ILE A 13 1.08 10.94 11.71
N THR A 14 1.60 12.12 12.07
CA THR A 14 2.64 12.28 13.10
C THR A 14 2.06 12.89 14.36
N LYS A 15 2.67 12.58 15.52
CA LYS A 15 2.30 13.12 16.83
C LYS A 15 2.27 14.65 16.92
N ASP A 16 3.00 15.33 16.02
CA ASP A 16 3.18 16.79 15.95
C ASP A 16 2.18 17.47 14.99
N LEU A 17 1.13 16.77 14.55
CA LEU A 17 0.03 17.35 13.77
C LEU A 17 -0.96 18.09 14.68
N ASP A 18 -1.19 19.37 14.40
CA ASP A 18 -2.24 20.15 15.03
C ASP A 18 -3.45 20.30 14.10
N PHE A 19 -4.66 20.22 14.64
CA PHE A 19 -5.92 20.32 13.88
C PHE A 19 -6.83 21.42 14.43
N LEU A 20 -7.36 22.25 13.52
CA LEU A 20 -8.43 23.20 13.80
C LEU A 20 -9.61 22.89 12.89
N LEU A 21 -10.77 22.61 13.49
CA LEU A 21 -12.02 22.45 12.76
C LEU A 21 -12.67 23.83 12.61
N GLN A 22 -12.92 24.24 11.37
CA GLN A 22 -13.60 25.48 11.02
C GLN A 22 -14.56 25.17 9.86
N ASP A 23 -15.69 24.53 10.18
CA ASP A 23 -16.66 24.03 9.20
C ASP A 23 -16.97 25.07 8.11
N PRO A 24 -16.93 24.71 6.80
CA PRO A 24 -16.74 23.37 6.22
C PRO A 24 -15.27 22.96 5.93
N PHE A 25 -14.29 23.52 6.66
CA PHE A 25 -12.87 23.24 6.50
C PHE A 25 -12.25 22.52 7.71
N LEU A 26 -11.47 21.48 7.44
CA LEU A 26 -10.49 20.95 8.38
C LEU A 26 -9.12 21.56 8.07
N LEU A 27 -8.64 22.42 8.96
CA LEU A 27 -7.30 23.02 8.89
C LEU A 27 -6.33 22.18 9.72
N TYR A 28 -5.10 22.02 9.24
CA TYR A 28 -4.04 21.37 9.99
C TYR A 28 -2.67 22.01 9.75
N ARG A 29 -1.78 21.90 10.75
CA ARG A 29 -0.37 22.26 10.65
C ARG A 29 0.45 20.97 10.60
N ASN A 30 1.23 20.77 9.54
CA ASN A 30 2.10 19.59 9.41
C ASN A 30 3.48 19.80 10.07
N ALA A 31 4.27 18.73 10.16
CA ALA A 31 5.62 18.75 10.74
C ALA A 31 6.61 19.70 10.03
N ARG A 32 6.27 20.20 8.83
CA ARG A 32 7.02 21.24 8.10
C ARG A 32 6.54 22.66 8.44
N SER A 33 5.71 22.81 9.47
CA SER A 33 5.02 24.04 9.87
C SER A 33 4.18 24.69 8.77
N SER A 34 3.80 23.93 7.73
CA SER A 34 2.90 24.42 6.68
C SER A 34 1.45 24.25 7.14
N ILE A 35 0.65 25.29 6.96
CA ILE A 35 -0.80 25.25 7.19
C ILE A 35 -1.47 24.75 5.92
N CYS A 36 -2.26 23.70 6.07
CA CYS A 36 -3.03 23.07 5.01
C CYS A 36 -4.53 23.09 5.37
N GLY A 37 -5.38 23.14 4.35
CA GLY A 37 -6.84 23.06 4.53
C GLY A 37 -7.45 22.01 3.62
N ILE A 38 -8.42 21.26 4.15
CA ILE A 38 -9.25 20.31 3.40
C ILE A 38 -10.69 20.82 3.51
N TRP A 39 -11.29 21.14 2.36
CA TRP A 39 -12.70 21.50 2.27
C TRP A 39 -13.55 20.24 2.06
N PHE A 40 -14.64 20.14 2.79
CA PHE A 40 -15.60 19.04 2.67
C PHE A 40 -16.91 19.54 2.04
N TYR A 41 -17.50 18.70 1.19
CA TYR A 41 -18.84 18.95 0.65
C TYR A 41 -19.93 18.73 1.69
N ASP A 42 -19.72 17.74 2.57
CA ASP A 42 -20.60 17.37 3.68
C ASP A 42 -19.94 17.77 5.02
N THR A 43 -20.67 18.51 5.84
CA THR A 43 -20.22 18.97 7.16
C THR A 43 -20.12 17.82 8.18
N GLU A 44 -20.95 16.77 8.07
CA GLU A 44 -20.87 15.60 8.96
C GLU A 44 -19.59 14.80 8.70
N GLU A 45 -19.19 14.67 7.43
CA GLU A 45 -17.91 14.07 7.05
C GLU A 45 -16.73 14.90 7.56
N CYS A 46 -16.82 16.24 7.50
CA CYS A 46 -15.79 17.13 8.04
C CYS A 46 -15.53 16.85 9.53
N GLN A 47 -16.60 16.76 10.31
CA GLN A 47 -16.56 16.50 11.75
C GLN A 47 -16.03 15.09 12.07
N ARG A 48 -16.57 14.03 11.42
CA ARG A 48 -16.09 12.65 11.62
C ARG A 48 -14.60 12.48 11.31
N ILE A 49 -14.13 13.05 10.21
CA ILE A 49 -12.72 12.96 9.83
C ILE A 49 -11.83 13.77 10.78
N ALA A 50 -12.29 14.94 11.23
CA ALA A 50 -11.54 15.74 12.21
C ALA A 50 -11.38 15.02 13.55
N GLU A 51 -12.42 14.33 14.05
CA GLU A 51 -12.35 13.54 15.28
C GLU A 51 -11.43 12.31 15.11
N LEU A 52 -11.57 11.57 14.01
CA LEU A 52 -10.70 10.42 13.70
C LEU A 52 -9.22 10.82 13.64
N MET A 53 -8.90 11.93 12.96
CA MET A 53 -7.52 12.42 12.82
C MET A 53 -6.91 12.82 14.18
N LYS A 54 -7.71 13.44 15.06
CA LYS A 54 -7.30 13.74 16.44
C LYS A 54 -6.98 12.47 17.24
N ASN A 55 -7.87 11.47 17.18
CA ASN A 55 -7.71 10.22 17.92
C ASN A 55 -6.46 9.42 17.47
N LEU A 56 -6.23 9.35 16.15
CA LEU A 56 -5.02 8.71 15.60
C LEU A 56 -3.74 9.46 16.00
N THR A 57 -3.78 10.79 16.04
CA THR A 57 -2.63 11.62 16.45
C THR A 57 -2.31 11.47 17.93
N GLN A 58 -3.32 11.42 18.80
CA GLN A 58 -3.15 11.12 20.23
C GLN A 58 -2.55 9.73 20.46
N TYR A 59 -2.94 8.73 19.67
CA TYR A 59 -2.36 7.39 19.76
C TYR A 59 -0.85 7.37 19.42
N GLU A 60 -0.41 8.12 18.41
CA GLU A 60 1.01 8.28 18.09
C GLU A 60 1.77 9.11 19.15
N GLN A 61 1.12 10.09 19.80
CA GLN A 61 1.69 10.78 20.97
C GLN A 61 1.92 9.79 22.13
N LEU A 62 0.90 8.97 22.48
CA LEU A 62 1.00 7.97 23.54
C LEU A 62 2.10 6.93 23.27
N LYS A 63 2.21 6.43 22.03
CA LYS A 63 3.33 5.55 21.62
C LYS A 63 4.69 6.20 21.86
N ALA A 64 4.86 7.47 21.47
CA ALA A 64 6.13 8.17 21.64
C ALA A 64 6.54 8.32 23.12
N HIS A 65 5.58 8.42 24.05
CA HIS A 65 5.86 8.41 25.49
C HIS A 65 6.26 7.03 26.01
N HIS A 66 5.62 5.95 25.55
CA HIS A 66 5.96 4.58 25.97
C HIS A 66 7.30 4.08 25.38
N GLY A 67 7.72 4.60 24.23
CA GLY A 67 8.99 4.24 23.58
C GLY A 67 10.26 4.81 24.23
N ALA A 68 10.15 5.68 25.25
CA ALA A 68 11.28 6.41 25.82
C ALA A 68 11.83 5.84 27.15
N GLY A 69 11.29 4.73 27.66
CA GLY A 69 11.51 4.32 29.07
C GLY A 69 11.56 2.82 29.37
N ALA A 70 11.96 1.96 28.43
CA ALA A 70 12.00 0.51 28.65
C ALA A 70 13.37 -0.12 28.31
N GLY A 71 14.29 -0.10 29.29
CA GLY A 71 15.36 -1.10 29.35
C GLY A 71 14.78 -2.48 29.71
N THR A 72 15.30 -3.54 29.08
CA THR A 72 14.86 -4.94 29.22
C THR A 72 15.53 -5.66 30.40
N PRO A 73 15.18 -6.92 30.76
CA PRO A 73 13.87 -7.62 30.87
C PRO A 73 13.70 -8.09 32.37
N PRO A 74 13.22 -9.30 32.77
CA PRO A 74 12.28 -10.30 32.22
C PRO A 74 11.14 -10.75 33.20
N MET A 75 10.18 -11.56 32.70
CA MET A 75 9.42 -12.67 33.36
C MET A 75 8.13 -12.94 32.54
N THR A 76 8.12 -13.93 31.63
CA THR A 76 7.56 -15.31 31.77
C THR A 76 6.03 -15.48 31.59
N LEU A 77 5.67 -16.28 30.57
CA LEU A 77 4.44 -17.08 30.41
C LEU A 77 3.12 -16.29 30.28
N SER A 78 2.56 -16.16 29.07
CA SER A 78 1.86 -17.28 28.45
C SER A 78 1.71 -17.19 26.92
N SER A 79 1.16 -18.27 26.37
CA SER A 79 0.84 -18.62 24.97
C SER A 79 0.57 -17.48 23.96
N ARG A 80 0.88 -17.80 22.69
CA ARG A 80 0.67 -17.02 21.45
C ARG A 80 1.64 -15.86 21.25
N GLU A 81 2.71 -16.15 20.51
CA GLU A 81 3.65 -15.15 20.00
C GLU A 81 2.96 -14.18 19.02
N GLU A 82 2.42 -13.08 19.52
CA GLU A 82 2.28 -11.84 18.76
C GLU A 82 3.66 -11.13 18.68
N LYS A 83 4.68 -11.91 18.33
CA LYS A 83 5.98 -11.37 17.89
C LYS A 83 5.72 -10.66 16.57
N GLU A 84 6.01 -9.37 16.57
CA GLU A 84 6.10 -8.52 15.38
C GLU A 84 6.57 -9.32 14.16
N VAL A 85 5.63 -9.58 13.25
CA VAL A 85 5.86 -10.48 12.12
C VAL A 85 6.56 -9.67 11.04
N ASP A 86 7.88 -9.60 11.14
CA ASP A 86 8.72 -9.09 10.06
C ASP A 86 8.26 -9.65 8.71
N ILE A 87 7.82 -8.74 7.84
CA ILE A 87 7.24 -9.04 6.53
C ILE A 87 8.28 -9.77 5.67
N VAL A 88 9.57 -9.44 5.79
CA VAL A 88 10.65 -10.10 5.05
C VAL A 88 10.73 -11.57 5.44
N ARG A 89 10.74 -11.87 6.75
CA ARG A 89 10.70 -13.24 7.29
C ARG A 89 9.42 -14.00 6.91
N MET A 90 8.26 -13.34 6.88
CA MET A 90 7.00 -13.96 6.45
C MET A 90 7.04 -14.34 4.96
N LEU A 91 7.49 -13.43 4.10
CA LEU A 91 7.63 -13.67 2.66
C LEU A 91 8.71 -14.72 2.36
N ALA A 92 9.80 -14.75 3.12
CA ALA A 92 10.83 -15.78 3.01
C ALA A 92 10.26 -17.18 3.28
N ARG A 93 9.52 -17.35 4.39
CA ARG A 93 8.84 -18.63 4.72
C ARG A 93 7.86 -19.06 3.63
N ALA A 94 7.02 -18.16 3.15
CA ALA A 94 6.05 -18.46 2.09
C ALA A 94 6.72 -18.93 0.78
N LYS A 95 7.86 -18.32 0.40
CA LYS A 95 8.67 -18.74 -0.75
C LYS A 95 9.31 -20.12 -0.54
N ASP A 96 9.81 -20.39 0.65
CA ASP A 96 10.44 -21.67 1.00
C ASP A 96 9.41 -22.82 1.04
N GLU A 97 8.19 -22.56 1.50
CA GLU A 97 7.07 -23.54 1.45
C GLU A 97 6.62 -23.82 0.02
N TYR A 98 6.46 -22.79 -0.82
CA TYR A 98 6.09 -22.95 -2.23
C TYR A 98 7.11 -23.82 -3.00
N THR A 99 8.40 -23.58 -2.79
CA THR A 99 9.49 -24.32 -3.45
C THR A 99 9.63 -25.77 -2.94
N LYS A 100 9.39 -26.02 -1.65
CA LYS A 100 9.27 -27.38 -1.10
C LYS A 100 8.11 -28.16 -1.73
N CYS A 101 6.93 -27.55 -1.83
CA CYS A 101 5.76 -28.18 -2.45
C CYS A 101 5.96 -28.46 -3.94
N LYS A 102 6.66 -27.57 -4.67
CA LYS A 102 7.02 -27.82 -6.08
C LYS A 102 7.94 -29.04 -6.22
N THR A 103 9.03 -29.09 -5.45
CA THR A 103 10.00 -30.20 -5.53
C THR A 103 9.51 -31.52 -4.93
N ALA A 104 8.53 -31.48 -4.01
CA ALA A 104 7.81 -32.67 -3.54
C ALA A 104 6.84 -33.21 -4.62
N ARG A 105 6.11 -32.32 -5.30
CA ARG A 105 5.19 -32.66 -6.40
C ARG A 105 5.92 -33.21 -7.63
N GLU A 106 7.12 -32.72 -7.92
CA GLU A 106 8.00 -33.27 -8.98
C GLU A 106 8.54 -34.67 -8.62
N ARG A 107 8.72 -34.98 -7.33
CA ARG A 107 9.09 -36.33 -6.85
C ARG A 107 7.93 -37.32 -6.78
N GLN A 108 6.67 -36.88 -6.84
CA GLN A 108 5.50 -37.77 -6.91
C GLN A 108 5.09 -38.10 -8.36
N GLY A 109 6.06 -38.03 -9.29
CA GLY A 109 5.91 -38.54 -10.65
C GLY A 109 5.91 -40.08 -10.69
N TRP A 110 4.72 -40.66 -10.81
CA TRP A 110 4.50 -41.96 -11.47
C TRP A 110 5.19 -43.21 -10.87
N TYR A 111 5.02 -43.46 -9.57
CA TYR A 111 5.18 -44.82 -9.01
C TYR A 111 3.93 -45.66 -9.30
N GLY A 112 3.66 -45.92 -10.57
CA GLY A 112 2.55 -46.78 -11.00
C GLY A 112 2.96 -48.25 -10.95
N THR A 113 2.51 -48.97 -9.92
CA THR A 113 2.62 -50.43 -9.88
C THR A 113 1.83 -51.03 -11.04
N ALA A 114 2.51 -51.68 -12.00
CA ALA A 114 1.86 -52.27 -13.17
C ALA A 114 1.16 -53.60 -12.82
N GLY A 115 0.02 -53.49 -12.12
CA GLY A 115 -1.00 -54.54 -12.08
C GLY A 115 -1.79 -54.57 -13.38
N ALA A 116 -2.08 -55.77 -13.90
CA ALA A 116 -2.66 -55.92 -15.23
C ALA A 116 -4.10 -55.39 -15.35
N ASN A 117 -4.42 -54.90 -16.55
CA ASN A 117 -5.77 -54.63 -17.09
C ASN A 117 -6.67 -53.64 -16.33
N GLY A 118 -6.64 -52.38 -16.79
CA GLY A 118 -7.65 -51.37 -16.46
C GLY A 118 -7.33 -50.05 -17.17
N GLY A 119 -8.18 -49.62 -18.11
CA GLY A 119 -7.97 -48.38 -18.85
C GLY A 119 -8.11 -47.13 -17.97
N PHE A 120 -7.32 -46.10 -18.26
CA PHE A 120 -7.45 -44.79 -17.60
C PHE A 120 -7.50 -43.67 -18.65
N GLU A 121 -8.60 -42.91 -18.66
CA GLU A 121 -8.72 -41.68 -19.43
C GLU A 121 -7.71 -40.63 -18.95
N LYS A 122 -7.09 -39.92 -19.90
CA LYS A 122 -6.26 -38.76 -19.57
C LYS A 122 -7.14 -37.55 -19.25
N ALA A 123 -7.17 -37.13 -17.99
CA ALA A 123 -7.64 -35.80 -17.64
C ALA A 123 -6.78 -34.72 -18.35
N PRO A 124 -7.39 -33.67 -18.94
CA PRO A 124 -6.65 -32.68 -19.73
C PRO A 124 -5.79 -31.77 -18.86
N SER A 125 -4.55 -31.56 -19.30
CA SER A 125 -3.59 -30.68 -18.64
C SER A 125 -4.09 -29.23 -18.66
N ARG A 126 -4.41 -28.68 -17.47
CA ARG A 126 -4.71 -27.25 -17.29
C ARG A 126 -3.42 -26.43 -17.45
N ARG A 127 -3.06 -26.13 -18.70
CA ARG A 127 -2.01 -25.17 -19.05
C ARG A 127 -2.45 -23.79 -18.52
N MET A 128 -1.70 -23.23 -17.57
CA MET A 128 -1.94 -21.87 -17.08
C MET A 128 -1.77 -20.87 -18.23
N PRO A 129 -2.66 -19.87 -18.40
CA PRO A 129 -2.43 -18.81 -19.36
C PRO A 129 -1.26 -17.93 -18.88
N GLU A 130 -0.32 -17.62 -19.77
CA GLU A 130 0.67 -16.57 -19.50
C GLU A 130 -0.03 -15.23 -19.31
N LEU A 131 0.22 -14.58 -18.18
CA LEU A 131 -0.07 -13.15 -18.02
C LEU A 131 0.92 -12.34 -18.86
N VAL A 132 0.59 -12.18 -20.14
CA VAL A 132 1.32 -11.31 -21.07
C VAL A 132 1.25 -9.87 -20.56
N PHE A 133 2.29 -9.44 -19.86
CA PHE A 133 2.51 -8.03 -19.55
C PHE A 133 2.71 -7.26 -20.86
N LYS A 134 1.65 -6.59 -21.34
CA LYS A 134 1.73 -5.64 -22.45
C LYS A 134 2.51 -4.39 -22.00
N GLY A 135 3.83 -4.49 -22.03
CA GLY A 135 4.72 -3.34 -21.97
C GLY A 135 4.40 -2.40 -23.14
N LYS A 136 3.82 -1.23 -22.85
CA LYS A 136 3.62 -0.19 -23.86
C LYS A 136 4.94 0.50 -24.14
N THR A 137 5.62 0.06 -25.20
CA THR A 137 6.85 0.66 -25.73
C THR A 137 6.66 2.17 -25.95
N LYS A 138 7.57 2.98 -25.38
CA LYS A 138 7.75 4.38 -25.77
C LYS A 138 8.21 4.45 -27.24
N ARG A 139 7.27 4.70 -28.15
CA ARG A 139 7.49 5.43 -29.40
C ARG A 139 6.85 6.80 -29.20
N GLY A 140 7.45 7.93 -29.50
CA GLY A 140 8.75 8.24 -30.07
C GLY A 140 8.72 9.75 -30.37
N LEU A 141 9.83 10.47 -30.24
CA LEU A 141 9.81 11.92 -30.49
C LEU A 141 9.49 12.20 -31.97
N GLN A 142 8.48 13.02 -32.21
CA GLN A 142 8.50 13.99 -33.31
C GLN A 142 8.11 15.34 -32.73
N GLY A 143 9.04 16.28 -32.81
CA GLY A 143 8.78 17.65 -32.38
C GLY A 143 7.85 18.34 -33.38
N VAL A 144 6.96 19.18 -32.87
CA VAL A 144 6.29 20.20 -33.68
C VAL A 144 6.77 21.55 -33.17
N THR A 145 7.09 22.42 -34.11
CA THR A 145 7.90 23.63 -33.94
C THR A 145 7.23 24.70 -33.09
N ALA A 146 8.03 25.46 -32.36
CA ALA A 146 7.61 26.71 -31.76
C ALA A 146 7.46 27.80 -32.83
N ASP A 147 6.24 28.24 -33.11
CA ASP A 147 5.94 29.65 -33.39
C ASP A 147 4.43 29.92 -33.23
N GLN A 148 4.06 30.93 -32.44
CA GLN A 148 3.11 31.96 -32.86
C GLN A 148 3.18 33.16 -31.92
N LYS A 149 3.96 34.16 -32.34
CA LYS A 149 3.97 35.52 -31.81
C LYS A 149 2.57 36.14 -31.55
N ARG A 150 2.55 36.98 -30.50
CA ARG A 150 1.85 38.30 -30.39
C ARG A 150 0.33 38.35 -30.64
N GLN A 151 -0.39 38.81 -29.61
CA GLN A 151 -1.50 39.75 -29.80
C GLN A 151 -1.45 40.90 -28.77
N ARG A 152 -1.02 42.09 -29.23
CA ARG A 152 -1.46 43.46 -28.83
C ARG A 152 -1.64 43.74 -27.31
N ARG A 153 -0.76 44.48 -26.62
CA ARG A 153 -0.63 45.97 -26.63
C ARG A 153 -1.66 46.75 -27.45
N GLY A 154 -2.47 47.58 -26.78
CA GLY A 154 -2.94 48.87 -27.33
C GLY A 154 -4.33 49.35 -26.91
N LYS A 155 -4.38 50.42 -26.09
CA LYS A 155 -5.52 51.33 -25.79
C LYS A 155 -6.74 50.68 -25.11
N VAL A 156 -7.52 51.39 -24.28
CA VAL A 156 -7.58 52.85 -24.00
C VAL A 156 -6.99 53.19 -22.65
#